data_AF-A0A8H7TAG9-F1
#
_entry.id   AF-A0A8H7TAG9-F1
#
_cell.length_a   1.000
_cell.length_b   1.000
_cell.length_c   1.000
_cell.angle_alpha   90.00
_cell.angle_beta   90.00
_cell.angle_gamma   90.00
#
_symmetry.space_group_name_H-M   'P 1'
#
loop_
_entity.id
_entity.type
_entity.pdbx_description
1 polymer ?
#
loop_
_entity_poly.entity_id
_entity_poly.type
_entity_poly.pdbx_seq_one_letter_code
_entity_poly.pdbx_strand_id
1 'polypeptide(L)'
;MVSFRARAVMRMVKSPAQAAATQVGAAVAKELEGVGARYLEECAVSERAREGYHGDEGGFEGFTYDEVAEGKCWALSCEQVGWEDSYMWHLIGFSA
;
A
#
# COMPACT_ATOMS: atom_id res chain seq x y z
N MET A 1 18.02 19.86 21.84
CA MET A 1 16.67 19.68 22.42
C MET A 1 15.77 19.12 21.33
N VAL A 2 15.25 17.89 21.46
CA VAL A 2 14.34 17.31 20.45
C VAL A 2 12.99 18.04 20.55
N SER A 3 12.52 18.60 19.42
CA SER A 3 11.29 19.38 19.35
C SER A 3 10.09 18.54 19.82
N PHE A 4 9.03 19.22 20.29
CA PHE A 4 7.80 18.56 20.72
C PHE A 4 7.21 17.66 19.62
N ARG A 5 7.22 18.13 18.36
CA ARG A 5 6.76 17.33 17.21
C ARG A 5 7.57 16.07 17.00
N ALA A 6 8.90 16.14 17.08
CA ALA A 6 9.74 14.96 16.94
C ALA A 6 9.48 13.92 18.03
N ARG A 7 9.17 14.35 19.25
CA ARG A 7 8.76 13.44 20.34
C ARG A 7 7.39 12.79 20.11
N ALA A 8 6.44 13.51 19.52
CA ALA A 8 5.14 12.96 19.16
C ALA A 8 5.28 11.89 18.06
N VAL A 9 6.03 12.19 17.00
CA VAL A 9 6.30 11.25 15.89
C VAL A 9 7.00 9.98 16.40
N MET A 10 8.00 10.11 17.28
CA MET A 10 8.70 8.95 17.84
C MET A 10 7.78 8.01 18.64
N ARG A 11 6.66 8.50 19.18
CA ARG A 11 5.66 7.65 19.86
C ARG A 11 4.75 6.90 18.89
N MET A 12 4.69 7.33 17.63
CA MET A 12 3.90 6.70 16.57
C MET A 12 4.72 5.69 15.77
N VAL A 13 6.04 5.67 15.94
CA VAL A 13 6.91 4.67 15.30
C VAL A 13 6.55 3.29 15.82
N LYS A 14 6.10 2.43 14.91
CA LYS A 14 5.78 1.03 15.21
C LYS A 14 7.04 0.27 15.60
N SER A 15 6.91 -0.66 16.54
CA SER A 15 7.89 -1.73 16.70
C SER A 15 7.92 -2.64 15.46
N PRO A 16 9.01 -3.38 15.21
CA PRO A 16 9.07 -4.33 14.08
C PRO A 16 7.91 -5.34 14.08
N ALA A 17 7.52 -5.85 15.25
CA ALA A 17 6.40 -6.78 15.38
C ALA A 17 5.06 -6.12 14.98
N GLN A 18 4.82 -4.88 15.40
CA GLN A 18 3.62 -4.13 15.01
C GLN A 18 3.60 -3.84 13.50
N ALA A 19 4.75 -3.50 12.91
CA ALA A 19 4.84 -3.25 11.46
C ALA A 19 4.60 -4.53 10.64
N ALA A 20 5.08 -5.68 11.10
CA ALA A 20 4.89 -6.98 10.45
C ALA A 20 3.46 -7.52 10.60
N ALA A 21 2.73 -7.14 11.65
CA ALA A 21 1.42 -7.69 11.96
C ALA A 21 0.41 -7.55 10.80
N THR A 22 0.37 -6.39 10.14
CA THR A 22 -0.51 -6.17 8.97
C THR A 22 -0.17 -7.12 7.82
N GLN A 23 1.12 -7.34 7.53
CA GLN A 23 1.55 -8.22 6.45
C GLN A 23 1.23 -9.69 6.76
N VAL A 24 1.49 -10.12 7.99
CA VAL A 24 1.14 -11.48 8.43
C VAL A 24 -0.36 -11.69 8.36
N GLY A 25 -1.15 -10.72 8.84
CA GLY A 25 -2.61 -10.74 8.75
C GLY A 25 -3.08 -10.85 7.31
N ALA A 26 -2.59 -10.00 6.41
CA ALA A 26 -2.94 -10.03 4.99
C ALA A 26 -2.62 -11.38 4.33
N ALA A 27 -1.51 -12.01 4.71
CA ALA A 27 -1.06 -13.27 4.13
C ALA A 27 -1.88 -14.50 4.59
N VAL A 28 -2.54 -14.45 5.75
CA VAL A 28 -3.24 -15.60 6.34
C VAL A 28 -4.74 -15.39 6.56
N ALA A 29 -5.25 -14.18 6.34
CA ALA A 29 -6.67 -13.85 6.50
C ALA A 29 -7.50 -14.57 5.43
N LYS A 30 -8.37 -15.47 5.87
CA LYS A 30 -9.23 -16.26 4.99
C LYS A 30 -10.19 -15.38 4.19
N GLU A 31 -10.65 -14.29 4.76
CA GLU A 31 -11.53 -13.30 4.14
C GLU A 31 -10.87 -12.54 2.98
N LEU A 32 -9.54 -12.58 2.86
CA LEU A 32 -8.78 -11.97 1.76
C LEU A 32 -8.37 -12.99 0.68
N GLU A 33 -8.67 -14.28 0.86
CA GLU A 33 -8.39 -15.29 -0.16
C GLU A 33 -9.15 -14.99 -1.45
N GLY A 34 -8.42 -14.82 -2.55
CA GLY A 34 -8.99 -14.47 -3.85
C GLY A 34 -9.50 -13.03 -3.96
N VAL A 35 -9.28 -12.19 -2.95
CA VAL A 35 -9.65 -10.76 -2.96
C VAL A 35 -8.39 -9.92 -3.19
N GLY A 36 -8.21 -9.47 -4.43
CA GLY A 36 -7.15 -8.54 -4.82
C GLY A 36 -7.47 -7.08 -4.48
N ALA A 37 -6.52 -6.19 -4.79
CA ALA A 37 -6.70 -4.74 -4.75
C ALA A 37 -7.32 -4.20 -3.44
N ARG A 38 -6.80 -4.65 -2.29
CA ARG A 38 -7.12 -4.09 -0.98
C ARG A 38 -5.88 -3.47 -0.37
N TYR A 39 -5.96 -2.19 -0.04
CA TYR A 39 -4.94 -1.51 0.75
C TYR A 39 -5.19 -1.76 2.24
N LEU A 40 -4.20 -2.27 2.96
CA LEU A 40 -4.30 -2.57 4.38
C LEU A 40 -3.30 -1.74 5.19
N GLU A 41 -3.77 -1.23 6.32
CA GLU A 41 -2.95 -0.59 7.35
C GLU A 41 -3.51 -0.90 8.73
N GLU A 42 -2.69 -0.82 9.79
CA GLU A 42 -3.12 -1.10 11.18
C GLU A 42 -3.94 -2.40 11.34
N CYS A 43 -3.54 -3.47 10.65
CA CYS A 43 -4.24 -4.77 10.64
C CYS A 43 -5.71 -4.71 10.16
N ALA A 44 -6.09 -3.71 9.36
CA ALA A 44 -7.42 -3.56 8.79
C ALA A 44 -7.35 -3.09 7.33
N VAL A 45 -8.47 -3.22 6.61
CA VAL A 45 -8.63 -2.58 5.30
C VAL A 45 -8.69 -1.07 5.52
N SER A 46 -7.81 -0.35 4.84
CA SER A 46 -7.68 1.09 4.97
C SER A 46 -8.80 1.84 4.26
N GLU A 47 -9.12 3.01 4.77
CA GLU A 47 -9.92 4.00 4.05
C GLU A 47 -9.02 4.89 3.18
N ARG A 48 -9.65 5.72 2.35
CA ARG A 48 -8.93 6.75 1.60
C ARG A 48 -8.47 7.84 2.56
N ALA A 49 -7.24 8.32 2.38
CA ALA A 49 -6.73 9.46 3.10
C ALA A 49 -7.64 10.69 2.91
N ARG A 50 -7.83 11.44 4.00
CA ARG A 50 -8.58 12.70 3.97
C ARG A 50 -7.84 13.76 3.18
N GLU A 51 -8.56 14.68 2.56
CA GLU A 51 -7.93 15.80 1.87
C GLU A 51 -7.10 16.64 2.86
N GLY A 52 -5.87 16.98 2.47
CA GLY A 52 -4.95 17.73 3.34
C GLY A 52 -4.38 16.93 4.51
N TYR A 53 -4.40 15.59 4.46
CA TYR A 53 -3.77 14.74 5.48
C TYR A 53 -2.30 15.10 5.72
N HIS A 54 -1.85 14.75 6.92
CA HIS A 54 -0.45 14.85 7.31
C HIS A 54 0.21 13.46 7.39
N GLY A 55 1.55 13.40 7.38
CA GLY A 55 2.29 12.14 7.32
C GLY A 55 2.17 11.24 8.57
N ASP A 56 1.53 11.73 9.62
CA ASP A 56 1.17 10.97 10.83
C ASP A 56 -0.24 10.36 10.75
N GLU A 57 -0.91 10.49 9.62
CA GLU A 57 -2.29 10.02 9.41
C GLU A 57 -2.33 8.84 8.45
N GLY A 58 -3.26 7.93 8.70
CA GLY A 58 -3.49 6.76 7.85
C GLY A 58 -4.31 7.08 6.60
N GLY A 59 -4.36 6.11 5.69
CA GLY A 59 -5.17 6.15 4.50
C GLY A 59 -4.35 6.04 3.22
N PHE A 60 -4.95 5.46 2.18
CA PHE A 60 -4.35 5.43 0.85
C PHE A 60 -4.74 6.66 0.02
N GLU A 61 -3.91 7.02 -0.95
CA GLU A 61 -4.12 8.23 -1.75
C GLU A 61 -5.15 8.04 -2.86
N GLY A 62 -5.75 9.13 -3.36
CA GLY A 62 -6.75 9.05 -4.43
C GLY A 62 -6.27 8.39 -5.72
N PHE A 63 -4.97 8.40 -5.99
CA PHE A 63 -4.38 7.77 -7.16
C PHE A 63 -4.01 6.29 -6.96
N THR A 64 -4.23 5.71 -5.78
CA THR A 64 -3.81 4.32 -5.48
C THR A 64 -4.44 3.29 -6.42
N TYR A 65 -5.63 3.58 -6.97
CA TYR A 65 -6.35 2.71 -7.90
C TYR A 65 -6.52 3.35 -9.30
N ASP A 66 -5.57 4.19 -9.73
CA ASP A 66 -5.54 4.72 -11.11
C ASP A 66 -4.94 3.70 -12.06
N GLU A 67 -5.80 2.93 -12.73
CA GLU A 67 -5.40 1.87 -13.67
C GLU A 67 -4.51 2.39 -14.83
N VAL A 68 -4.69 3.64 -15.26
CA VAL A 68 -3.91 4.23 -16.36
C VAL A 68 -2.49 4.54 -15.89
N ALA A 69 -2.35 5.10 -14.68
CA ALA A 69 -1.05 5.36 -14.08
C ALA A 69 -0.32 4.06 -13.73
N GLU A 70 -1.04 3.08 -13.17
CA GLU A 70 -0.52 1.75 -12.87
C GLU A 70 0.03 1.05 -14.13
N GLY A 71 -0.77 1.04 -15.21
CA GLY A 71 -0.38 0.49 -16.51
C GLY A 71 0.94 1.04 -17.02
N LYS A 72 1.09 2.37 -16.94
CA LYS A 72 2.33 3.05 -17.34
C LYS A 72 3.50 2.69 -16.42
N CYS A 73 3.27 2.62 -15.10
CA CYS A 73 4.30 2.33 -14.11
C CYS A 73 4.93 0.95 -14.35
N TRP A 74 4.10 -0.07 -14.59
CA TRP A 74 4.60 -1.42 -14.89
C TRP A 74 5.33 -1.50 -16.23
N ALA A 75 4.80 -0.90 -17.30
CA ALA A 75 5.46 -0.95 -18.60
C ALA A 75 6.89 -0.38 -18.52
N LEU A 76 7.06 0.76 -17.83
CA LEU A 76 8.36 1.34 -17.55
C LEU A 76 9.23 0.44 -16.65
N SER A 77 8.64 -0.19 -15.64
CA SER A 77 9.37 -1.10 -14.74
C SER A 77 9.89 -2.34 -15.49
N CYS A 78 9.09 -2.92 -16.38
CA CYS A 78 9.48 -4.02 -17.26
C CYS A 78 10.63 -3.63 -18.19
N GLU A 79 10.54 -2.45 -18.83
CA GLU A 79 11.62 -1.90 -19.66
C GLU A 79 12.93 -1.78 -18.86
N GLN A 80 12.87 -1.22 -17.64
CA GLN A 80 14.04 -1.01 -16.78
C GLN A 80 14.78 -2.30 -16.41
N VAL A 81 14.06 -3.42 -16.28
CA VAL A 81 14.64 -4.72 -15.94
C VAL A 81 14.83 -5.63 -17.15
N GLY A 82 14.54 -5.15 -18.37
CA GLY A 82 14.67 -5.90 -19.61
C GLY A 82 13.65 -7.04 -19.77
N TRP A 83 12.48 -6.92 -19.14
CA TRP A 83 11.40 -7.90 -19.24
C TRP A 83 10.43 -7.49 -20.35
N GLU A 84 10.17 -8.41 -21.28
CA GLU A 84 9.09 -8.29 -22.26
C GLU A 84 7.75 -8.69 -21.62
N ASP A 85 6.78 -7.77 -21.63
CA ASP A 85 5.45 -7.99 -21.07
C ASP A 85 4.66 -8.99 -21.91
N SER A 86 4.81 -10.28 -21.60
CA SER A 86 4.36 -11.39 -22.43
C SER A 86 2.95 -11.89 -22.05
N TYR A 87 1.98 -11.00 -21.86
CA TYR A 87 0.63 -11.27 -21.34
C TYR A 87 0.58 -11.54 -19.83
N MET A 88 0.32 -10.53 -19.01
CA MET A 88 -0.35 -10.79 -17.72
C MET A 88 -1.24 -9.67 -17.17
N TRP A 89 -1.38 -8.50 -17.79
CA TRP A 89 -2.26 -7.43 -17.28
C TRP A 89 -3.68 -7.88 -16.91
N HIS A 90 -4.26 -8.78 -17.70
CA HIS A 90 -5.61 -9.31 -17.44
C HIS A 90 -5.64 -10.55 -16.52
N LEU A 91 -4.49 -11.12 -16.16
CA LEU A 91 -4.36 -12.32 -15.32
C LEU A 91 -4.00 -12.03 -13.86
N ILE A 92 -3.38 -10.88 -13.58
CA ILE A 92 -2.98 -10.49 -12.22
C ILE A 92 -4.07 -9.75 -11.43
N GLY A 93 -5.27 -9.55 -11.99
CA GLY A 93 -6.44 -9.11 -11.22
C GLY A 93 -6.25 -7.79 -10.46
N PHE A 94 -5.37 -6.91 -10.92
CA PHE A 94 -5.09 -5.61 -10.29
C PHE A 94 -6.14 -4.53 -10.60
N SER A 95 -7.26 -4.87 -11.25
CA SER A 95 -8.40 -3.95 -11.34
C SER A 95 -9.12 -3.92 -9.99
N ALA A 96 -9.17 -2.73 -9.39
CA ALA A 96 -9.73 -2.47 -8.07
C ALA A 96 -11.25 -2.59 -7.98
#